data_AF-A0A0N8PSM0-F1
#
_entry.id   AF-A0A0N8PSM0-F1
#
_cell.length_a   1.000
_cell.length_b   1.000
_cell.length_c   1.000
_cell.angle_alpha   90.00
_cell.angle_beta   90.00
_cell.angle_gamma   90.00
#
_symmetry.space_group_name_H-M   'P 1'
#
loop_
_entity.id
_entity.type
_entity.pdbx_description
1 polymer ?
#
loop_
_entity_poly.entity_id
_entity_poly.type
_entity_poly.pdbx_seq_one_letter_code
_entity_poly.pdbx_strand_id
1 'polypeptide(L)'
;MVFAGMIFGFVAWFLVRYLIGGFYTVNQNERAVKTIFGRAERIGKSTLEDPFAEYLRPEERDRYAYPQVRVIPPGGPYWKWPWERIYKVSIATQTVNMAFDPEDPTANRGGTELAAVTKDPL
;
A
#
# COMPACT_ATOMS: atom_id res chain seq x y z
N MET A 1 -7.74 28.60 -38.82
CA MET A 1 -6.75 29.10 -37.84
C MET A 1 -7.25 29.08 -36.40
N VAL A 2 -8.48 29.51 -36.10
CA VAL A 2 -9.02 29.53 -34.71
C VAL A 2 -9.09 28.15 -34.06
N PHE A 3 -9.51 27.10 -34.79
CA PHE A 3 -9.52 25.71 -34.28
C PHE A 3 -8.14 25.20 -33.85
N ALA A 4 -7.11 25.51 -34.63
CA ALA A 4 -5.74 25.14 -34.29
C ALA A 4 -5.26 25.84 -33.01
N GLY A 5 -5.61 27.13 -32.83
CA GLY A 5 -5.33 27.89 -31.61
C GLY A 5 -6.04 27.32 -30.37
N MET A 6 -7.30 26.92 -30.49
CA MET A 6 -8.04 26.28 -29.38
C MET A 6 -7.43 24.94 -28.97
N ILE A 7 -7.06 24.10 -29.94
CA ILE A 7 -6.38 22.82 -29.66
C ILE A 7 -5.03 23.07 -28.99
N PHE A 8 -4.24 24.00 -29.52
CA PHE A 8 -2.94 24.34 -28.95
C PHE A 8 -3.05 24.88 -27.52
N GLY A 9 -4.01 25.78 -27.28
CA GLY A 9 -4.28 26.31 -25.94
C GLY A 9 -4.70 25.23 -24.95
N PHE A 10 -5.58 24.31 -25.36
CA PHE A 10 -5.98 23.17 -24.54
C PHE A 10 -4.80 22.24 -24.22
N VAL A 11 -3.98 21.91 -25.22
CA VAL A 11 -2.80 21.06 -25.05
C VAL A 11 -1.80 21.74 -24.12
N ALA A 12 -1.47 23.01 -24.32
CA ALA A 12 -0.56 23.75 -23.45
C ALA A 12 -1.08 23.80 -21.99
N TRP A 13 -2.37 24.11 -21.81
CA TRP A 13 -3.00 24.11 -20.49
C TRP A 13 -2.96 22.72 -19.82
N PHE A 14 -3.29 21.67 -20.57
CA PHE A 14 -3.26 20.29 -20.09
C PHE A 14 -1.84 19.87 -19.70
N LEU A 15 -0.85 20.15 -20.55
CA LEU A 15 0.54 19.80 -20.29
C LEU A 15 1.05 20.49 -19.03
N VAL A 16 0.86 21.80 -18.90
CA VAL A 16 1.31 22.56 -17.71
C VAL A 16 0.61 22.06 -16.45
N ARG A 17 -0.72 21.86 -16.49
CA ARG A 17 -1.49 21.48 -15.30
C ARG A 17 -1.17 20.08 -14.81
N TYR A 18 -0.95 19.13 -15.73
CA TYR A 18 -0.88 17.71 -15.41
C TYR A 18 0.52 17.10 -15.50
N LEU A 19 1.45 17.58 -16.34
CA LEU A 19 2.83 17.09 -16.29
C LEU A 19 3.56 17.63 -15.06
N ILE A 20 3.46 18.93 -14.77
CA ILE A 20 4.19 19.55 -13.66
C ILE A 20 3.61 19.10 -12.31
N GLY A 21 2.29 19.04 -12.19
CA GLY A 21 1.61 18.53 -10.99
C GLY A 21 1.73 17.01 -10.78
N GLY A 22 2.27 16.28 -11.76
CA GLY A 22 2.41 14.83 -11.71
C GLY A 22 3.62 14.33 -10.92
N PHE A 23 4.56 15.22 -10.57
CA PHE A 23 5.76 14.82 -9.81
C PHE A 23 5.45 14.62 -8.33
N TYR A 24 6.01 13.56 -7.75
CA TYR A 24 5.92 13.27 -6.32
C TYR A 24 7.18 12.56 -5.81
N THR A 25 7.39 12.59 -4.50
CA THR A 25 8.45 11.87 -3.81
C THR A 25 7.84 10.86 -2.83
N VAL A 26 8.60 9.85 -2.42
CA VAL A 26 8.22 8.88 -1.39
C VAL A 26 9.22 9.04 -0.24
N ASN A 27 8.74 9.20 0.99
CA ASN A 27 9.63 9.40 2.13
C ASN A 27 10.37 8.11 2.50
N GLN A 28 11.50 8.21 3.21
CA GLN A 28 12.35 7.07 3.60
C GLN A 28 11.58 6.02 4.42
N ASN A 29 10.69 6.47 5.30
CA ASN A 29 9.83 5.65 6.13
C ASN A 29 8.50 5.29 5.46
N GLU A 30 8.35 5.51 4.15
CA GLU A 30 7.15 5.19 3.39
C GLU A 30 7.41 4.15 2.30
N ARG A 31 6.34 3.45 1.93
CA ARG A 31 6.25 2.70 0.69
C ARG A 31 5.01 3.14 -0.07
N ALA A 32 5.12 3.21 -1.39
CA ALA A 32 4.02 3.67 -2.21
C ALA A 32 3.55 2.58 -3.17
N VAL A 33 2.25 2.56 -3.44
CA VAL A 33 1.62 1.71 -4.46
C VAL A 33 0.87 2.60 -5.44
N LYS A 34 1.05 2.32 -6.73
CA LYS A 34 0.37 3.02 -7.81
C LYS A 34 -0.87 2.24 -8.26
N THR A 35 -1.95 2.98 -8.47
CA THR A 35 -3.19 2.47 -9.04
C THR A 35 -3.54 3.21 -10.32
N ILE A 36 -4.05 2.49 -11.31
CA ILE A 36 -4.51 3.00 -12.61
C ILE A 36 -6.01 2.74 -12.66
N PHE A 37 -6.84 3.80 -12.75
CA PHE A 37 -8.31 3.68 -12.71
C PHE A 37 -8.83 2.83 -11.52
N GLY A 38 -8.19 2.94 -10.36
CA GLY A 38 -8.56 2.21 -9.15
C GLY A 38 -7.99 0.78 -9.05
N ARG A 39 -7.31 0.27 -10.08
CA ARG A 39 -6.65 -1.03 -10.04
C ARG A 39 -5.17 -0.88 -9.69
N ALA A 40 -4.71 -1.58 -8.66
CA ALA A 40 -3.29 -1.62 -8.30
C ALA A 40 -2.48 -2.35 -9.37
N GLU A 41 -1.28 -1.86 -9.60
CA GLU A 41 -0.31 -2.53 -10.46
C GLU A 41 0.22 -3.79 -9.78
N ARG A 42 0.12 -4.93 -10.47
CA ARG A 42 0.47 -6.26 -9.93
C ARG A 42 1.71 -6.80 -10.64
N ILE A 43 2.55 -7.50 -9.90
CA ILE A 43 3.79 -8.13 -10.37
C ILE A 43 3.62 -9.63 -10.66
N GLY A 44 2.59 -10.27 -10.08
CA GLY A 44 2.29 -11.69 -10.25
C GLY A 44 0.81 -11.99 -9.96
N LYS A 45 0.43 -13.27 -9.88
CA LYS A 45 -0.97 -13.66 -9.65
C LYS A 45 -1.33 -13.59 -8.16
N SER A 46 -0.56 -14.21 -7.27
CA SER A 46 -0.86 -14.29 -5.83
C SER A 46 0.38 -14.63 -5.00
N THR A 47 0.35 -14.30 -3.70
CA THR A 47 1.32 -14.74 -2.67
C THR A 47 1.53 -16.26 -2.65
N LEU A 48 0.57 -17.04 -3.14
CA LEU A 48 0.69 -18.50 -3.22
C LEU A 48 1.74 -19.00 -4.23
N GLU A 49 2.13 -18.17 -5.19
CA GLU A 49 3.17 -18.51 -6.18
C GLU A 49 4.57 -18.09 -5.70
N ASP A 50 4.67 -17.49 -4.52
CA ASP A 50 5.91 -17.06 -3.90
C ASP A 50 6.62 -18.25 -3.23
N PRO A 51 7.97 -18.34 -3.25
CA PRO A 51 8.72 -19.28 -2.41
C PRO A 51 8.28 -19.32 -0.94
N PHE A 52 7.78 -18.21 -0.39
CA PHE A 52 7.27 -18.17 0.98
C PHE A 52 6.00 -19.01 1.21
N ALA A 53 5.26 -19.35 0.16
CA ALA A 53 4.05 -20.18 0.28
C ALA A 53 4.36 -21.62 0.71
N GLU A 54 5.60 -22.09 0.54
CA GLU A 54 6.01 -23.43 0.96
C GLU A 54 5.93 -23.60 2.49
N TYR A 55 6.20 -22.53 3.24
CA TYR A 55 6.16 -22.52 4.70
C TYR A 55 4.73 -22.44 5.28
N LEU A 56 3.73 -22.16 4.46
CA LEU A 56 2.33 -22.10 4.89
C LEU A 56 1.72 -23.50 4.93
N ARG A 57 1.05 -23.83 6.04
CA ARG A 57 0.26 -25.07 6.14
C ARG A 57 -0.85 -25.05 5.08
N PRO A 58 -1.25 -26.21 4.53
CA PRO A 58 -2.27 -26.26 3.48
C PRO A 58 -3.57 -25.54 3.83
N GLU A 59 -3.99 -25.62 5.09
CA GLU A 59 -5.20 -24.97 5.61
C GLU A 59 -5.07 -23.44 5.70
N GLU A 60 -3.85 -22.91 5.83
CA GLU A 60 -3.59 -21.46 5.96
C GLU A 60 -3.45 -20.78 4.60
N ARG A 61 -3.10 -21.52 3.55
CA ARG A 61 -2.82 -20.98 2.22
C ARG A 61 -4.00 -20.17 1.65
N ASP A 62 -5.22 -20.68 1.77
CA ASP A 62 -6.41 -19.98 1.29
C ASP A 62 -6.61 -18.61 1.95
N ARG A 63 -6.21 -18.47 3.23
CA ARG A 63 -6.29 -17.20 3.97
C ARG A 63 -5.27 -16.17 3.46
N TYR A 64 -4.09 -16.62 3.06
CA TYR A 64 -2.98 -15.76 2.65
C TYR A 64 -2.85 -15.58 1.13
N ALA A 65 -3.90 -15.90 0.36
CA ALA A 65 -3.96 -15.76 -1.10
C ALA A 65 -4.09 -14.30 -1.58
N TYR A 66 -3.23 -13.42 -1.09
CA TYR A 66 -3.25 -11.99 -1.42
C TYR A 66 -2.67 -11.70 -2.81
N PRO A 67 -3.16 -10.67 -3.52
CA PRO A 67 -2.57 -10.24 -4.78
C PRO A 67 -1.24 -9.49 -4.52
N GLN A 68 -0.18 -9.87 -5.23
CA GLN A 68 1.09 -9.15 -5.14
C GLN A 68 1.07 -7.85 -5.94
N VAL A 69 1.38 -6.73 -5.28
CA VAL A 69 1.39 -5.38 -5.87
C VAL A 69 2.80 -4.84 -6.05
N ARG A 70 3.01 -4.01 -7.08
CA ARG A 70 4.29 -3.34 -7.30
C ARG A 70 4.48 -2.24 -6.27
N VAL A 71 5.53 -2.37 -5.47
CA VAL A 71 5.93 -1.38 -4.46
C VAL A 71 6.95 -0.40 -5.05
N ILE A 72 6.74 0.89 -4.81
CA ILE A 72 7.63 1.98 -5.20
C ILE A 72 8.54 2.31 -3.99
N PRO A 73 9.87 2.26 -4.16
CA PRO A 73 10.82 2.53 -3.08
C PRO A 73 10.88 4.02 -2.72
N PRO A 74 11.46 4.37 -1.56
CA PRO A 74 11.66 5.76 -1.15
C PRO A 74 12.56 6.53 -2.12
N GLY A 75 12.39 7.85 -2.18
CA GLY A 75 13.14 8.75 -3.06
C GLY A 75 12.27 9.50 -4.06
N GLY A 76 12.85 9.85 -5.20
CA GLY A 76 12.20 10.58 -6.28
C GLY A 76 13.19 11.42 -7.09
N PRO A 77 12.70 12.24 -8.02
CA PRO A 77 11.29 12.48 -8.32
C PRO A 77 10.66 11.34 -9.13
N TYR A 78 9.50 10.87 -8.68
CA TYR A 78 8.62 10.00 -9.46
C TYR A 78 7.56 10.82 -10.17
N TRP A 79 6.94 10.23 -11.19
CA TRP A 79 5.91 10.90 -11.96
C TRP A 79 4.67 10.02 -12.11
N LYS A 80 3.48 10.65 -12.13
CA LYS A 80 2.18 9.98 -12.32
C LYS A 80 1.28 10.73 -13.30
N TRP A 81 0.41 9.99 -13.97
CA TRP A 81 -0.67 10.54 -14.78
C TRP A 81 -1.88 11.01 -13.96
N PRO A 82 -2.78 11.84 -14.52
CA PRO A 82 -3.98 12.33 -13.82
C PRO A 82 -4.95 11.23 -13.37
N TRP A 83 -5.04 10.14 -14.12
CA TRP A 83 -5.86 8.96 -13.80
C TRP A 83 -5.14 7.95 -12.88
N GLU A 84 -3.91 8.24 -12.49
CA GLU A 84 -3.13 7.45 -11.55
C GLU A 84 -3.21 8.03 -10.13
N ARG A 85 -3.43 7.16 -9.15
CA ARG A 85 -3.40 7.50 -7.72
C ARG A 85 -2.27 6.75 -7.03
N ILE A 86 -1.54 7.47 -6.19
CA ILE A 86 -0.44 6.97 -5.39
C ILE A 86 -0.92 6.88 -3.94
N TYR A 87 -0.91 5.67 -3.38
CA TYR A 87 -1.17 5.43 -1.98
C TYR A 87 0.16 5.24 -1.27
N LYS A 88 0.47 6.09 -0.29
CA LYS A 88 1.68 5.99 0.53
C LYS A 88 1.30 5.42 1.89
N VAL A 89 2.06 4.45 2.35
CA VAL A 89 1.86 3.79 3.63
C VAL A 89 3.14 3.91 4.43
N SER A 90 3.02 4.25 5.71
CA SER A 90 4.14 4.28 6.64
C SER A 90 4.60 2.86 6.94
N ILE A 91 5.90 2.63 6.86
CA ILE A 91 6.56 1.39 7.31
C ILE A 91 7.39 1.64 8.58
N ALA A 92 7.18 2.76 9.27
CA ALA A 92 7.87 3.05 10.50
C ALA A 92 7.44 2.07 11.60
N THR A 93 8.42 1.58 12.37
CA THR A 93 8.14 0.82 13.59
C THR A 93 7.35 1.69 14.56
N GLN A 94 6.25 1.17 15.07
CA GLN A 94 5.39 1.85 16.05
C GLN A 94 5.34 1.03 17.33
N THR A 95 5.34 1.71 18.48
CA THR A 95 5.05 1.07 19.76
C THR A 95 3.55 0.83 19.85
N VAL A 96 3.15 -0.43 19.93
CA VAL A 96 1.76 -0.85 20.16
C VAL A 96 1.59 -1.33 21.60
N ASN A 97 0.35 -1.32 22.10
CA ASN A 97 0.04 -1.92 23.39
C ASN A 97 0.38 -3.42 23.33
N MET A 98 0.97 -3.97 24.39
CA MET A 98 1.25 -5.40 24.49
C MET A 98 -0.04 -6.26 24.47
N ALA A 99 -1.18 -5.67 24.82
CA ALA A 99 -2.50 -6.28 24.67
C ALA A 99 -2.99 -6.35 23.21
N PHE A 100 -2.39 -5.61 22.27
CA PHE A 100 -2.86 -5.54 20.89
C PHE A 100 -2.67 -6.87 20.16
N ASP A 101 -3.76 -7.39 19.58
CA ASP A 101 -3.77 -8.57 18.73
C ASP A 101 -4.07 -8.15 17.27
N PRO A 102 -3.14 -8.35 16.32
CA PRO A 102 -3.35 -8.02 14.91
C PRO A 102 -4.30 -8.98 14.18
N GLU A 103 -4.58 -10.17 14.73
CA GLU A 103 -5.49 -11.16 14.13
C GLU A 103 -6.93 -11.00 14.63
N ASP A 104 -7.11 -10.67 15.92
CA ASP A 104 -8.43 -10.41 16.52
C ASP A 104 -8.48 -9.02 17.19
N PRO A 105 -9.03 -8.01 16.50
CA PRO A 105 -9.18 -6.66 17.06
C PRO A 105 -10.06 -6.59 18.32
N THR A 106 -10.86 -7.61 18.61
CA THR A 106 -11.76 -7.67 19.78
C THR A 106 -11.12 -8.34 20.99
N ALA A 107 -10.01 -9.05 20.80
CA ALA A 107 -9.26 -9.68 21.87
C ALA A 107 -8.79 -8.65 22.93
N ASN A 108 -8.53 -9.11 24.15
CA ASN A 108 -7.92 -8.30 25.22
C ASN A 108 -8.66 -6.98 25.51
N ARG A 109 -10.01 -7.01 25.48
CA ARG A 109 -10.91 -5.84 25.55
C ARG A 109 -10.51 -4.74 24.56
N GLY A 110 -10.41 -5.11 23.29
CA GLY A 110 -10.01 -4.18 22.23
C GLY A 110 -8.53 -3.82 22.28
N GLY A 111 -7.68 -4.75 22.72
CA GLY A 111 -6.23 -4.57 22.79
C GLY A 111 -5.76 -3.62 23.88
N THR A 112 -6.49 -3.49 24.99
CA THR A 112 -6.17 -2.56 26.08
C THR A 112 -5.78 -3.23 27.39
N GLU A 113 -6.21 -4.46 27.63
CA GLU A 113 -6.03 -5.15 28.91
C GLU A 113 -5.26 -6.47 28.78
N LEU A 114 -4.36 -6.74 29.72
CA LEU A 114 -3.63 -7.99 29.82
C LEU A 114 -4.06 -8.74 31.08
N ALA A 115 -4.47 -9.99 30.93
CA ALA A 115 -4.68 -10.89 32.06
C ALA A 115 -3.36 -11.57 32.41
N ALA A 116 -2.80 -11.26 33.58
CA ALA A 116 -1.65 -12.00 34.10
C ALA A 116 -2.16 -13.31 34.74
N VAL A 117 -1.81 -14.46 34.14
CA VAL A 117 -2.06 -15.77 34.74
C VAL A 117 -0.79 -16.22 35.45
N THR A 118 -0.76 -16.17 36.77
CA THR A 118 0.25 -16.88 37.57
C THR A 118 -0.10 -18.36 37.53
N LYS A 119 0.76 -19.18 36.91
CA LYS A 119 0.70 -20.64 37.06
C LYS A 119 1.05 -20.96 38.51
N ASP A 120 0.04 -21.16 39.34
CA ASP A 120 0.24 -21.73 40.67
C ASP A 120 0.28 -23.26 40.51
N PRO A 121 1.43 -23.92 40.77
CA PRO A 121 1.49 -25.37 40.74
C PRO A 121 0.85 -25.91 42.02
N LEU A 122 -0.39 -26.41 41.90
CA LEU A 122 -0.97 -27.34 42.87
C LEU A 122 -0.46 -28.77 42.63
#